data_AF-A0A7C4IWN7-F1
#
_entry.id   AF-A0A7C4IWN7-F1
#
_cell.length_a   1.000
_cell.length_b   1.000
_cell.length_c   1.000
_cell.angle_alpha   90.00
_cell.angle_beta   90.00
_cell.angle_gamma   90.00
#
_symmetry.space_group_name_H-M   'P 1'
#
loop_
_entity.id
_entity.type
_entity.pdbx_description
1 polymer ?
#
loop_
_entity_poly.entity_id
_entity_poly.type
_entity_poly.pdbx_seq_one_letter_code
_entity_poly.pdbx_strand_id
1 'polypeptide(L)'
;MGTKEVLLKGKKILIVDDEPDVLDTLQDLLSMCEVVKAGSFEEAKKHLETQRFDMAILDIMGVDGYELLELSVAKKVTAVMLTAHALSPEDTIKSFRGGAAFYVPKDKMSEMPAILANILEAKNKGKSTWMPFVGWAEAYYNAKFGPKWEKSKKELEEKIK
;
A
#
# COMPACT_ATOMS: atom_id res chain seq x y z
N MET A 1 0.30 24.57 3.89
CA MET A 1 0.78 23.23 3.52
C MET A 1 0.95 22.42 4.79
N GLY A 2 0.25 21.29 4.90
CA GLY A 2 0.40 20.40 6.04
C GLY A 2 1.78 19.74 6.02
N THR A 3 2.34 19.40 7.18
CA THR A 3 3.63 18.68 7.31
C THR A 3 3.66 17.38 6.50
N LYS A 4 2.52 16.72 6.31
CA LYS A 4 2.39 15.49 5.51
C LYS A 4 2.55 15.72 4.00
N GLU A 5 2.02 16.81 3.47
CA GLU A 5 2.17 17.15 2.04
C GLU A 5 3.63 17.42 1.68
N VAL A 6 4.40 18.02 2.61
CA VAL A 6 5.82 18.29 2.42
C VAL A 6 6.63 16.99 2.30
N LEU A 7 6.27 15.93 3.02
CA LEU A 7 6.96 14.64 2.95
C LEU A 7 6.75 13.92 1.61
N LEU A 8 5.59 14.12 0.99
CA LEU A 8 5.22 13.49 -0.28
C LEU A 8 5.66 14.30 -1.50
N LYS A 9 5.91 15.60 -1.34
CA LYS A 9 6.21 16.48 -2.46
C LYS A 9 7.42 15.98 -3.28
N GLY A 10 7.21 15.79 -4.57
CA GLY A 10 8.25 15.34 -5.51
C GLY A 10 8.65 13.86 -5.37
N LYS A 11 7.92 13.07 -4.57
CA LYS A 11 8.12 11.62 -4.52
C LYS A 11 7.62 10.97 -5.78
N LYS A 12 8.38 10.02 -6.31
CA LYS A 12 8.01 9.29 -7.52
C LYS A 12 7.26 8.02 -7.16
N ILE A 13 5.99 7.94 -7.55
CA ILE A 13 5.07 6.89 -7.13
C ILE A 13 4.54 6.17 -8.37
N LEU A 14 4.66 4.84 -8.38
CA LEU A 14 3.98 3.99 -9.35
C LEU A 14 2.58 3.64 -8.81
N ILE A 15 1.53 3.89 -9.58
CA ILE A 15 0.17 3.43 -9.28
C ILE A 15 -0.25 2.41 -10.33
N VAL A 16 -0.75 1.26 -9.87
CA VAL A 16 -1.09 0.12 -10.71
C VAL A 16 -2.47 -0.40 -10.36
N ASP A 17 -3.38 -0.35 -11.33
CA ASP A 17 -4.78 -0.80 -11.21
C ASP A 17 -5.31 -0.98 -12.64
N ASP A 18 -6.12 -2.00 -12.88
CA ASP A 18 -6.73 -2.22 -14.20
C ASP A 18 -7.92 -1.28 -14.46
N GLU A 19 -8.43 -0.62 -13.42
CA GLU A 19 -9.53 0.35 -13.50
C GLU A 19 -8.99 1.79 -13.74
N PRO A 20 -9.23 2.40 -14.93
CA PRO A 20 -8.73 3.75 -15.23
C PRO A 20 -9.21 4.83 -14.25
N ASP A 21 -10.46 4.72 -13.78
CA ASP A 21 -11.04 5.66 -12.82
C ASP A 21 -10.30 5.64 -11.47
N VAL A 22 -9.79 4.47 -11.06
CA VAL A 22 -8.97 4.34 -9.84
C VAL A 22 -7.62 5.03 -10.05
N LEU A 23 -6.99 4.81 -11.20
CA LEU A 23 -5.72 5.47 -11.55
C LEU A 23 -5.86 6.99 -11.58
N ASP A 24 -6.94 7.52 -12.17
CA ASP A 24 -7.23 8.94 -12.24
C ASP A 24 -7.47 9.53 -10.85
N THR A 25 -8.29 8.85 -10.03
CA THR A 25 -8.55 9.27 -8.65
C THR A 25 -7.27 9.31 -7.80
N LEU A 26 -6.42 8.30 -7.90
CA LEU A 26 -5.14 8.26 -7.18
C LEU A 26 -4.18 9.35 -7.66
N GLN A 27 -4.16 9.65 -8.96
CA GLN A 27 -3.34 10.74 -9.49
C GLN A 27 -3.77 12.09 -8.91
N ASP A 28 -5.09 12.36 -8.84
CA ASP A 28 -5.61 13.60 -8.29
C ASP A 28 -5.29 13.75 -6.80
N LEU A 29 -5.50 12.68 -6.02
CA LEU A 29 -5.18 12.61 -4.59
C LEU A 29 -3.68 12.81 -4.32
N LEU A 30 -2.82 12.38 -5.25
CA LEU A 30 -1.37 12.44 -5.15
C LEU A 30 -0.76 13.51 -6.07
N SER A 31 -1.52 14.57 -6.36
CA SER A 31 -1.10 15.68 -7.23
C SER A 31 0.19 16.40 -6.79
N MET A 32 0.61 16.24 -5.53
CA MET A 32 1.89 16.75 -5.03
C MET A 32 3.11 15.86 -5.39
N CYS A 33 2.88 14.65 -5.91
CA CYS A 33 3.87 13.64 -6.24
C CYS A 33 4.13 13.57 -7.76
N GLU A 34 5.22 12.91 -8.15
CA GLU A 34 5.44 12.48 -9.53
C GLU A 34 4.82 11.10 -9.74
N VAL A 35 3.60 11.07 -10.28
CA VAL A 35 2.82 9.84 -10.46
C VAL A 35 3.08 9.21 -11.83
N VAL A 36 3.36 7.91 -11.86
CA VAL A 36 3.39 7.07 -13.07
C VAL A 36 2.28 6.04 -12.96
N LYS A 37 1.46 5.90 -14.00
CA LYS A 37 0.35 4.94 -14.07
C LYS A 37 0.78 3.68 -14.80
N ALA A 38 0.19 2.56 -14.42
CA ALA A 38 0.20 1.33 -15.19
C ALA A 38 -1.16 0.63 -15.08
N GLY A 39 -1.74 0.25 -16.21
CA GLY A 39 -3.04 -0.43 -16.29
C GLY A 39 -2.93 -1.96 -16.29
N SER A 40 -1.72 -2.52 -16.25
CA SER A 40 -1.47 -3.95 -16.38
C SER A 40 -0.18 -4.37 -15.68
N PHE A 41 -0.08 -5.68 -15.42
CA PHE A 41 1.14 -6.30 -14.88
C PHE A 41 2.39 -5.98 -15.72
N GLU A 42 2.32 -6.20 -17.03
CA GLU A 42 3.47 -6.03 -17.93
C GLU A 42 3.97 -4.59 -17.99
N GLU A 43 3.05 -3.63 -17.99
CA GLU A 43 3.39 -2.21 -17.94
C GLU A 43 4.06 -1.84 -16.61
N ALA A 44 3.47 -2.27 -15.49
CA ALA A 44 4.03 -2.04 -14.15
C ALA A 44 5.42 -2.67 -13.98
N LYS A 45 5.58 -3.92 -14.42
CA LYS A 45 6.87 -4.63 -14.42
C LYS A 45 7.92 -3.87 -15.23
N LYS A 46 7.58 -3.47 -16.47
CA LYS A 46 8.47 -2.66 -17.30
C LYS A 46 8.89 -1.36 -16.60
N HIS A 47 7.96 -0.67 -15.94
CA HIS A 47 8.28 0.52 -15.15
C HIS A 47 9.24 0.21 -14.00
N LEU A 48 8.96 -0.83 -13.20
CA LEU A 48 9.81 -1.26 -12.08
C LEU A 48 11.22 -1.71 -12.53
N GLU A 49 11.35 -2.21 -13.76
CA GLU A 49 12.64 -2.60 -14.34
C GLU A 49 13.45 -1.42 -14.89
N THR A 50 12.78 -0.42 -15.44
CA THR A 50 13.42 0.68 -16.18
C THR A 50 13.56 1.98 -15.38
N GLN A 51 12.83 2.12 -14.27
CA GLN A 51 12.77 3.36 -13.50
C GLN A 51 12.92 3.09 -12.00
N ARG A 52 13.25 4.13 -11.25
CA ARG A 52 13.22 4.09 -9.77
C ARG A 52 11.98 4.77 -9.24
N PHE A 53 11.43 4.18 -8.19
CA PHE A 53 10.26 4.69 -7.46
C PHE A 53 10.57 4.75 -5.98
N ASP A 54 10.03 5.76 -5.30
CA ASP A 54 10.04 5.81 -3.83
C ASP A 54 9.00 4.82 -3.27
N MET A 55 7.83 4.75 -3.92
CA MET A 55 6.70 3.93 -3.49
C MET A 55 5.93 3.35 -4.69
N ALA A 56 5.20 2.26 -4.44
CA ALA A 56 4.25 1.69 -5.39
C ALA A 56 2.91 1.42 -4.70
N ILE A 57 1.80 1.70 -5.38
CA ILE A 57 0.44 1.34 -4.98
C ILE A 57 -0.04 0.27 -5.96
N LEU A 58 -0.36 -0.91 -5.47
CA LEU A 58 -0.59 -2.09 -6.29
C LEU A 58 -1.98 -2.66 -6.04
N ASP A 59 -2.85 -2.68 -7.04
CA ASP A 59 -4.09 -3.46 -6.96
C ASP A 59 -3.77 -4.96 -6.87
N ILE A 60 -4.49 -5.68 -6.02
CA ILE A 60 -4.22 -7.10 -5.74
C ILE A 60 -4.69 -8.01 -6.87
N MET A 61 -5.90 -7.82 -7.40
CA MET A 61 -6.58 -8.83 -8.23
C MET A 61 -6.51 -8.54 -9.73
N GLY A 62 -6.58 -7.27 -10.13
CA GLY A 62 -6.65 -6.86 -11.53
C GLY A 62 -5.32 -6.94 -12.29
N VAL A 63 -4.19 -6.91 -11.57
CA VAL A 63 -2.84 -6.77 -12.16
C VAL A 63 -1.80 -7.75 -11.60
N ASP A 64 -2.23 -8.84 -10.97
CA ASP A 64 -1.35 -9.75 -10.23
C ASP A 64 -0.47 -9.03 -9.21
N GLY A 65 -1.13 -8.33 -8.27
CA GLY A 65 -0.46 -7.43 -7.34
C GLY A 65 0.54 -8.12 -6.41
N TYR A 66 0.38 -9.41 -6.14
CA TYR A 66 1.33 -10.15 -5.30
C TYR A 66 2.67 -10.36 -6.00
N GLU A 67 2.69 -10.66 -7.31
CA GLU A 67 3.94 -10.76 -8.05
C GLU A 67 4.60 -9.37 -8.20
N LEU A 68 3.82 -8.31 -8.43
CA LEU A 68 4.32 -6.93 -8.42
C LEU A 68 4.88 -6.51 -7.05
N LEU A 69 4.31 -7.02 -5.96
CA LEU A 69 4.81 -6.79 -4.61
C LEU A 69 6.21 -7.39 -4.45
N GLU A 70 6.41 -8.65 -4.86
CA GLU A 70 7.72 -9.31 -4.81
C GLU A 70 8.77 -8.54 -5.62
N LEU A 71 8.42 -8.11 -6.84
CA LEU A 71 9.28 -7.28 -7.68
C LEU A 71 9.62 -5.93 -7.02
N SER A 72 8.62 -5.26 -6.44
CA SER A 72 8.79 -3.98 -5.76
C SER A 72 9.74 -4.10 -4.56
N VAL A 73 9.55 -5.13 -3.74
CA VAL A 73 10.39 -5.41 -2.57
C VAL A 73 11.83 -5.74 -2.99
N ALA A 74 12.01 -6.58 -4.02
CA ALA A 74 13.33 -6.88 -4.58
C ALA A 74 14.07 -5.62 -5.09
N LYS A 75 13.32 -4.65 -5.62
CA LYS A 75 13.83 -3.33 -6.05
C LYS A 75 13.96 -2.31 -4.90
N LYS A 76 13.62 -2.69 -3.66
CA LYS A 76 13.58 -1.83 -2.46
C LYS A 76 12.59 -0.66 -2.56
N VAL A 77 11.56 -0.82 -3.38
CA VAL A 77 10.42 0.11 -3.50
C VAL A 77 9.44 -0.18 -2.37
N THR A 78 8.97 0.86 -1.69
CA THR A 78 7.97 0.69 -0.62
C THR A 78 6.59 0.46 -1.24
N ALA A 79 6.09 -0.77 -1.15
CA ALA A 79 4.82 -1.15 -1.74
C ALA A 79 3.65 -1.03 -0.75
N VAL A 80 2.51 -0.54 -1.25
CA VAL A 80 1.22 -0.49 -0.57
C VAL A 80 0.22 -1.27 -1.41
N MET A 81 -0.50 -2.20 -0.80
CA MET A 81 -1.52 -2.97 -1.49
C MET A 81 -2.86 -2.23 -1.48
N LEU A 82 -3.54 -2.19 -2.62
CA LEU A 82 -4.85 -1.61 -2.82
C LEU A 82 -5.84 -2.71 -3.23
N THR A 83 -7.10 -2.66 -2.80
CA THR A 83 -8.10 -3.63 -3.26
C THR A 83 -9.54 -3.20 -3.07
N ALA A 84 -10.39 -3.53 -4.04
CA ALA A 84 -11.81 -3.22 -4.05
C ALA A 84 -12.60 -3.83 -2.87
N HIS A 85 -12.13 -4.96 -2.35
CA HIS A 85 -12.82 -5.71 -1.30
C HIS A 85 -11.97 -5.73 -0.04
N ALA A 86 -12.59 -5.71 1.14
CA ALA A 86 -11.86 -6.17 2.31
C ALA A 86 -11.65 -7.67 2.12
N LEU A 87 -10.45 -8.00 1.67
CA LEU A 87 -10.00 -9.36 1.63
C LEU A 87 -9.95 -9.93 3.04
N SER A 88 -9.84 -11.25 3.11
CA SER A 88 -9.77 -11.95 4.38
C SER A 88 -8.59 -11.46 5.24
N PRO A 89 -8.62 -11.69 6.56
CA PRO A 89 -7.42 -11.53 7.38
C PRO A 89 -6.20 -12.29 6.81
N GLU A 90 -6.41 -13.40 6.10
CA GLU A 90 -5.36 -14.23 5.49
C GLU A 90 -4.66 -13.52 4.33
N ASP A 91 -5.40 -12.80 3.50
CA ASP A 91 -4.84 -11.98 2.43
C ASP A 91 -4.05 -10.80 2.98
N THR A 92 -4.57 -10.17 4.03
CA THR A 92 -3.87 -9.11 4.76
C THR A 92 -2.54 -9.65 5.30
N ILE A 93 -2.56 -10.85 5.91
CA ILE A 93 -1.36 -11.55 6.38
C ILE A 93 -0.39 -11.84 5.23
N LYS A 94 -0.91 -12.31 4.08
CA LYS A 94 -0.11 -12.63 2.90
C LYS A 94 0.61 -11.38 2.37
N SER A 95 -0.08 -10.24 2.26
CA SER A 95 0.51 -8.97 1.83
C SER A 95 1.65 -8.55 2.76
N PHE A 96 1.45 -8.57 4.08
CA PHE A 96 2.50 -8.17 5.03
C PHE A 96 3.69 -9.13 5.00
N ARG A 97 3.45 -10.44 4.88
CA ARG A 97 4.54 -11.43 4.72
C ARG A 97 5.32 -11.24 3.43
N GLY A 98 4.66 -10.80 2.36
CA GLY A 98 5.29 -10.44 1.09
C GLY A 98 6.11 -9.14 1.16
N GLY A 99 6.13 -8.44 2.29
CA GLY A 99 6.90 -7.21 2.48
C GLY A 99 6.13 -5.92 2.16
N ALA A 100 4.80 -5.99 2.02
CA ALA A 100 3.99 -4.79 1.87
C ALA A 100 4.13 -3.90 3.11
N ALA A 101 4.35 -2.60 2.90
CA ALA A 101 4.41 -1.64 3.98
C ALA A 101 3.02 -1.39 4.58
N PHE A 102 1.99 -1.47 3.74
CA PHE A 102 0.61 -1.27 4.17
C PHE A 102 -0.42 -1.88 3.23
N TYR A 103 -1.65 -2.05 3.73
CA TYR A 103 -2.81 -2.56 3.00
C TYR A 103 -3.95 -1.55 3.11
N VAL A 104 -4.56 -1.20 1.98
CA VAL A 104 -5.57 -0.14 1.87
C VAL A 104 -6.78 -0.66 1.09
N PRO A 105 -7.97 -0.69 1.71
CA PRO A 105 -9.22 -0.87 0.99
C PRO A 105 -9.51 0.28 0.01
N LYS A 106 -10.08 0.02 -1.18
CA LYS A 106 -10.38 1.06 -2.19
C LYS A 106 -11.37 2.12 -1.65
N ASP A 107 -12.30 1.74 -0.76
CA ASP A 107 -13.20 2.69 -0.09
C ASP A 107 -12.47 3.68 0.86
N LYS A 108 -11.19 3.42 1.14
CA LYS A 108 -10.29 4.26 1.93
C LYS A 108 -9.22 4.99 1.11
N MET A 109 -9.32 5.00 -0.22
CA MET A 109 -8.34 5.70 -1.09
C MET A 109 -8.22 7.19 -0.79
N SER A 110 -9.28 7.86 -0.34
CA SER A 110 -9.22 9.27 0.04
C SER A 110 -8.22 9.55 1.18
N GLU A 111 -7.89 8.54 1.99
CA GLU A 111 -6.89 8.62 3.06
C GLU A 111 -5.45 8.33 2.56
N MET A 112 -5.27 7.97 1.28
CA MET A 112 -3.99 7.54 0.70
C MET A 112 -2.84 8.54 0.95
N PRO A 113 -3.00 9.87 0.75
CA PRO A 113 -1.91 10.81 1.03
C PRO A 113 -1.45 10.75 2.50
N ALA A 114 -2.40 10.66 3.44
CA ALA A 114 -2.07 10.56 4.85
C ALA A 114 -1.37 9.22 5.18
N ILE A 115 -1.80 8.12 4.54
CA ILE A 115 -1.21 6.80 4.69
C ILE A 115 0.24 6.80 4.21
N LEU A 116 0.51 7.23 2.98
CA LEU A 116 1.86 7.27 2.42
C LEU A 116 2.80 8.16 3.24
N ALA A 117 2.31 9.32 3.68
CA ALA A 117 3.10 10.25 4.49
C ALA A 117 3.57 9.62 5.81
N ASN A 118 2.69 8.90 6.55
CA ASN A 118 3.15 8.29 7.80
C ASN A 118 3.98 7.02 7.56
N ILE A 119 3.82 6.31 6.44
CA ILE A 119 4.75 5.23 6.06
C ILE A 119 6.17 5.78 5.89
N LEU A 120 6.31 6.89 5.14
CA LEU A 120 7.60 7.56 4.96
C LEU A 120 8.16 8.09 6.28
N GLU A 121 7.32 8.68 7.12
CA GLU A 121 7.73 9.17 8.44
C GLU A 121 8.25 8.03 9.34
N ALA A 122 7.54 6.90 9.38
CA ALA A 122 7.95 5.73 10.16
C ALA A 122 9.27 5.16 9.64
N LYS A 123 9.42 5.04 8.31
CA LYS A 123 10.66 4.58 7.65
C LYS A 123 11.85 5.49 7.98
N ASN A 124 11.66 6.81 7.93
CA ASN A 124 12.70 7.79 8.27
C ASN A 124 13.13 7.72 9.74
N LYS A 125 12.23 7.30 10.63
CA LYS A 125 12.50 7.10 12.06
C LYS A 125 13.03 5.70 12.40
N GLY A 126 13.26 4.85 11.39
CA GLY A 126 13.67 3.45 11.59
C GLY A 126 12.61 2.60 12.32
N LYS A 127 11.36 3.06 12.33
CA LYS A 127 10.26 2.37 13.00
C LYS A 127 9.56 1.44 12.03
N SER A 128 8.97 0.38 12.60
CA SER A 128 8.03 -0.45 11.86
C SER A 128 6.90 0.40 11.27
N THR A 129 6.71 0.27 9.96
CA THR A 129 5.64 1.00 9.24
C THR A 129 4.26 0.40 9.50
N TRP A 130 4.20 -0.88 9.92
CA TRP A 130 2.93 -1.59 10.07
C TRP A 130 2.29 -1.40 11.46
N MET A 131 3.08 -1.36 12.53
CA MET A 131 2.58 -1.32 13.93
C MET A 131 1.69 -0.10 14.27
N PRO A 132 2.04 1.15 13.93
CA PRO A 132 1.20 2.31 14.24
C PRO A 132 -0.14 2.28 13.50
N PHE A 133 -0.14 1.68 12.32
CA PHE A 133 -1.32 1.65 11.46
C PHE A 133 -2.22 0.43 11.68
N VAL A 134 -1.72 -0.65 12.29
CA VAL A 134 -2.59 -1.70 12.83
C VAL A 134 -3.63 -1.08 13.73
N GLY A 135 -3.35 -0.05 14.53
CA GLY A 135 -4.40 0.57 15.37
C GLY A 135 -5.57 1.19 14.60
N TRP A 136 -5.30 1.92 13.50
CA TRP A 136 -6.36 2.48 12.64
C TRP A 136 -7.07 1.37 11.84
N ALA A 137 -6.29 0.46 11.27
CA ALA A 137 -6.83 -0.65 10.50
C ALA A 137 -7.61 -1.62 11.40
N GLU A 138 -7.22 -1.78 12.68
CA GLU A 138 -7.85 -2.64 13.68
C GLU A 138 -9.24 -2.16 14.01
N ALA A 139 -9.50 -0.86 14.10
CA ALA A 139 -10.87 -0.36 14.23
C ALA A 139 -11.72 -0.76 13.01
N TYR A 140 -11.16 -0.64 11.79
CA TYR A 140 -11.82 -1.06 10.56
C TYR A 140 -12.02 -2.59 10.49
N TYR A 141 -10.98 -3.37 10.79
CA TYR A 141 -11.00 -4.83 10.75
C TYR A 141 -11.87 -5.41 11.87
N ASN A 142 -11.88 -4.85 13.07
CA ASN A 142 -12.79 -5.24 14.14
C ASN A 142 -14.24 -4.92 13.78
N ALA A 143 -14.50 -3.75 13.20
CA ALA A 143 -15.84 -3.43 12.69
C ALA A 143 -16.29 -4.39 11.57
N LYS A 144 -15.37 -4.84 10.71
CA LYS A 144 -15.68 -5.63 9.52
C LYS A 144 -15.67 -7.15 9.72
N PHE A 145 -14.79 -7.67 10.59
CA PHE A 145 -14.53 -9.09 10.78
C PHE A 145 -14.72 -9.56 12.23
N GLY A 146 -14.78 -8.64 13.20
CA GLY A 146 -14.98 -8.94 14.61
C GLY A 146 -13.97 -9.96 15.15
N PRO A 147 -14.40 -11.02 15.86
CA PRO A 147 -13.50 -11.98 16.52
C PRO A 147 -12.51 -12.70 15.59
N LYS A 148 -12.78 -12.78 14.28
CA LYS A 148 -11.85 -13.39 13.32
C LYS A 148 -10.57 -12.58 13.18
N TRP A 149 -10.64 -11.25 13.30
CA TRP A 149 -9.47 -10.38 13.21
C TRP A 149 -8.51 -10.58 14.39
N GLU A 150 -9.02 -10.65 15.62
CA GLU A 150 -8.20 -10.83 16.83
C GLU A 150 -7.33 -12.09 16.79
N LYS A 151 -7.87 -13.19 16.25
CA LYS A 151 -7.11 -14.44 16.06
C LYS A 151 -5.97 -14.23 15.04
N SER A 152 -6.28 -13.65 13.88
CA SER A 152 -5.29 -13.39 12.84
C SER A 152 -4.22 -12.37 13.26
N LYS A 153 -4.59 -11.37 14.06
CA LYS A 153 -3.67 -10.40 14.66
C LYS A 153 -2.66 -11.07 15.58
N LYS A 154 -3.12 -11.95 16.48
CA LYS A 154 -2.21 -12.69 17.36
C LYS A 154 -1.21 -13.55 16.57
N GLU A 155 -1.68 -14.22 15.52
CA GLU A 155 -0.80 -14.98 14.62
C GLU A 155 0.21 -14.09 13.87
N LEU A 156 -0.16 -12.87 13.50
CA LEU A 156 0.75 -11.89 12.90
C LEU A 156 1.83 -11.43 13.87
N GLU A 157 1.43 -11.04 15.09
CA GLU A 157 2.34 -10.54 16.12
C GLU A 157 3.38 -11.59 16.53
N GLU A 158 2.99 -12.87 16.60
CA GLU A 158 3.90 -13.98 16.90
C GLU A 158 4.91 -14.27 15.77
N LYS A 159 4.55 -13.97 14.51
CA LYS A 159 5.37 -14.28 13.33
C LYS A 159 6.28 -13.14 12.87
N ILE A 160 5.99 -11.90 13.30
CA ILE A 160 6.76 -10.70 12.93
C ILE A 160 7.80 -10.34 14.03
N LYS A 161 7.85 -11.12 15.11
CA LYS A 161 8.86 -11.03 16.16
C LYS A 161 10.15 -11.73 15.75
#